data_AF-A0AAF0KCS9-F1
#
_entry.id   AF-A0AAF0KCS9-F1
#
_cell.length_a   1.000
_cell.length_b   1.000
_cell.length_c   1.000
_cell.angle_alpha   90.00
_cell.angle_beta   90.00
_cell.angle_gamma   90.00
#
_symmetry.space_group_name_H-M   'P 1'
#
loop_
_entity.id
_entity.type
_entity.pdbx_description
1 polymer ?
#
loop_
_entity_poly.entity_id
_entity_poly.type
_entity_poly.pdbx_seq_one_letter_code
_entity_poly.pdbx_strand_id
1 'polypeptide(L)'
;MAMKSGSQFSFADALVTVRSGPDRLGKLLSVVKWYRFEKVLRPLEPDGETGGRPAYPVLTMFKALMLQQLYGLSDAELEEAIYDRLSFRRFCGIGLDEAVPDHTTLCRFRNRLVERKLLEKLFGELDRQLDAAGLILRRGTMLDATVIETQAARPPRAQDTNNGAEGTEDKEDKVQTSARDPDAAFTRRKGRQGSSYGYKAHVGVDEGSGLIRRVITTPANINDTVPADLLIVGDETRVLGDSAYHTHQRAAMLKERGIFCGLMKRPNKHHPVLKAAARRFNRAVARRRAAVETTFATLKRRMGLSHIRYIGLAKASAQVLLAAMAFNMRRWVTLSA
;
A
#
# COMPACT_ATOMS: atom_id res chain seq x y z
N MET A 1 30.72 -6.70 12.58
CA MET A 1 30.12 -8.02 12.28
C MET A 1 30.42 -8.41 10.85
N ALA A 2 30.73 -9.68 10.59
CA ALA A 2 30.66 -10.22 9.24
C ALA A 2 29.20 -10.12 8.77
N MET A 3 28.93 -9.38 7.70
CA MET A 3 27.69 -9.59 6.95
C MET A 3 27.77 -10.99 6.35
N LYS A 4 26.66 -11.71 6.26
CA LYS A 4 26.60 -12.84 5.33
C LYS A 4 27.00 -12.29 3.96
N SER A 5 28.15 -12.73 3.43
CA SER A 5 28.56 -12.38 2.08
C SER A 5 27.40 -12.76 1.17
N GLY A 6 26.86 -11.82 0.40
CA GLY A 6 25.83 -12.14 -0.60
C GLY A 6 26.33 -13.31 -1.44
N SER A 7 25.71 -14.47 -1.23
CA SER A 7 26.39 -15.73 -1.50
C SER A 7 26.51 -15.98 -3.00
N GLN A 8 27.72 -16.37 -3.38
CA GLN A 8 27.95 -17.10 -4.61
C GLN A 8 27.10 -18.36 -4.51
N PHE A 9 26.10 -18.50 -5.39
CA PHE A 9 25.26 -19.69 -5.45
C PHE A 9 26.14 -20.93 -5.57
N SER A 10 25.86 -21.95 -4.76
CA SER A 10 26.59 -23.21 -4.78
C SER A 10 26.28 -23.99 -6.07
N PHE A 11 27.09 -24.99 -6.38
CA PHE A 11 26.83 -25.89 -7.52
C PHE A 11 25.45 -26.58 -7.41
N ALA A 12 25.00 -26.90 -6.19
CA ALA A 12 23.68 -27.44 -5.94
C ALA A 12 22.56 -26.45 -6.30
N ASP A 13 22.75 -25.15 -6.05
CA ASP A 13 21.79 -24.10 -6.45
C ASP A 13 21.69 -23.98 -7.97
N ALA A 14 22.81 -24.14 -8.69
CA ALA A 14 22.87 -24.13 -10.15
C ALA A 14 22.16 -25.35 -10.78
N LEU A 15 22.24 -26.53 -10.15
CA LEU A 15 21.55 -27.74 -10.62
C LEU A 15 20.04 -27.67 -10.38
N VAL A 16 19.61 -27.08 -9.27
CA VAL A 16 18.18 -26.95 -8.91
C VAL A 16 17.47 -25.86 -9.71
N THR A 17 18.20 -24.90 -10.28
CA THR A 17 17.66 -23.78 -11.06
C THR A 17 17.18 -24.16 -12.47
N VAL A 18 17.55 -25.34 -12.98
CA VAL A 18 17.12 -25.85 -14.29
C VAL A 18 15.73 -26.49 -14.19
N ARG A 19 14.72 -25.74 -13.71
CA ARG A 19 13.31 -26.19 -13.72
C ARG A 19 12.46 -25.33 -14.65
N SER A 20 11.90 -25.97 -15.67
CA SER A 20 10.94 -25.37 -16.61
C SER A 20 9.62 -25.08 -15.92
N GLY A 21 9.24 -23.79 -15.85
CA GLY A 21 7.97 -23.33 -15.30
C GLY A 21 7.81 -21.81 -15.37
N PRO A 22 6.61 -21.27 -15.05
CA PRO A 22 6.38 -19.83 -15.08
C PRO A 22 7.18 -19.08 -14.01
N ASP A 23 8.31 -18.47 -14.41
CA ASP A 23 9.24 -17.76 -13.52
C ASP A 23 8.88 -16.27 -13.32
N ARG A 24 7.76 -16.00 -12.65
CA ARG A 24 7.33 -14.61 -12.36
C ARG A 24 8.32 -13.87 -11.43
N LEU A 25 8.88 -14.58 -10.44
CA LEU A 25 9.81 -13.98 -9.48
C LEU A 25 11.18 -13.72 -10.11
N GLY A 26 11.66 -14.58 -11.01
CA GLY A 26 12.87 -14.33 -11.79
C GLY A 26 12.70 -13.18 -12.77
N LYS A 27 11.55 -13.09 -13.46
CA LYS A 27 11.22 -11.88 -14.26
C LYS A 27 11.25 -10.63 -13.38
N LEU A 28 10.64 -10.68 -12.19
CA LEU A 28 10.68 -9.57 -11.25
C LEU A 28 12.12 -9.19 -10.83
N LEU A 29 12.97 -10.19 -10.59
CA LEU A 29 14.38 -9.96 -10.29
C LEU A 29 15.12 -9.23 -11.42
N SER A 30 14.79 -9.56 -12.67
CA SER A 30 15.44 -8.99 -13.84
C SER A 30 15.02 -7.56 -14.17
N VAL A 31 13.74 -7.21 -13.95
CA VAL A 31 13.22 -5.88 -14.33
C VAL A 31 13.54 -4.79 -13.31
N VAL A 32 13.57 -5.14 -12.01
CA VAL A 32 13.81 -4.18 -10.92
C VAL A 32 15.30 -3.99 -10.68
N LYS A 33 15.78 -2.74 -10.62
CA LYS A 33 17.18 -2.41 -10.31
C LYS A 33 17.40 -2.44 -8.78
N TRP A 34 17.53 -3.64 -8.22
CA TRP A 34 17.63 -3.88 -6.76
C TRP A 34 18.76 -3.14 -6.05
N TYR A 35 19.91 -2.95 -6.71
CA TYR A 35 21.06 -2.24 -6.14
C TYR A 35 20.73 -0.78 -5.75
N ARG A 36 19.70 -0.17 -6.35
CA ARG A 36 19.25 1.17 -5.98
C ARG A 36 18.45 1.17 -4.66
N PHE A 37 17.64 0.14 -4.44
CA PHE A 37 16.94 -0.04 -3.16
C PHE A 37 17.95 -0.30 -2.04
N GLU A 38 18.96 -1.12 -2.30
CA GLU A 38 20.05 -1.38 -1.36
C GLU A 38 20.75 -0.09 -0.91
N LYS A 39 21.03 0.85 -1.83
CA LYS A 39 21.58 2.18 -1.47
C LYS A 39 20.68 2.96 -0.51
N VAL A 40 19.35 2.89 -0.68
CA VAL A 40 18.38 3.53 0.21
C VAL A 40 18.30 2.82 1.56
N LEU A 41 18.53 1.50 1.58
CA LEU A 41 18.48 0.65 2.77
C LEU A 41 19.78 0.64 3.57
N ARG A 42 20.90 1.11 3.01
CA ARG A 42 22.22 1.14 3.66
C ARG A 42 22.22 1.68 5.10
N PRO A 43 21.43 2.72 5.47
CA PRO A 43 21.36 3.17 6.87
C PRO A 43 20.79 2.12 7.86
N LEU A 44 20.28 0.99 7.38
CA LEU A 44 19.82 -0.14 8.19
C LEU A 44 20.85 -1.25 8.32
N GLU A 45 22.01 -1.13 7.67
CA GLU A 45 23.11 -2.04 7.94
C GLU A 45 23.57 -1.82 9.40
N PRO A 46 23.91 -2.90 10.12
CA PRO A 46 24.43 -2.74 11.47
C PRO A 46 25.80 -2.06 11.42
N ASP A 47 25.98 -1.04 12.27
CA ASP A 47 27.29 -0.45 12.51
C ASP A 47 28.18 -1.55 13.13
N GLY A 48 29.38 -1.75 12.57
CA GLY A 48 30.16 -2.99 12.69
C GLY A 48 30.62 -3.43 14.09
N GLU A 49 30.19 -2.77 15.17
CA GLU A 49 30.81 -2.80 16.51
C GLU A 49 30.15 -3.70 17.55
N THR A 50 28.95 -4.24 17.33
CA THR A 50 28.27 -5.07 18.36
C THR A 50 28.44 -6.57 18.10
N GLY A 51 29.03 -7.31 19.04
CA GLY A 51 29.23 -8.76 18.95
C GLY A 51 27.92 -9.56 18.91
N GLY A 52 27.75 -10.42 17.89
CA GLY A 52 26.54 -11.23 17.68
C GLY A 52 26.53 -11.97 16.32
N ARG A 53 25.47 -12.75 16.07
CA ARG A 53 25.27 -13.53 14.82
C ARG A 53 25.32 -12.62 13.58
N PRO A 54 25.97 -13.03 12.48
CA PRO A 54 26.01 -12.28 11.22
C PRO A 54 24.63 -11.76 10.80
N ALA A 55 24.54 -10.45 10.57
CA ALA A 55 23.29 -9.85 10.10
C ALA A 55 22.99 -10.27 8.66
N TYR A 56 21.70 -10.44 8.37
CA TYR A 56 21.23 -10.66 7.01
C TYR A 56 21.42 -9.40 6.15
N PRO A 57 21.74 -9.54 4.85
CA PRO A 57 21.79 -8.41 3.94
C PRO A 57 20.45 -7.68 3.92
N VAL A 58 20.49 -6.34 3.96
CA VAL A 58 19.27 -5.50 3.99
C VAL A 58 18.38 -5.73 2.77
N LEU A 59 19.00 -6.05 1.63
CA LEU A 59 18.29 -6.36 0.39
C LEU A 59 17.52 -7.69 0.49
N THR A 60 18.11 -8.72 1.09
CA THR A 60 17.43 -10.01 1.36
C THR A 60 16.20 -9.80 2.21
N MET A 61 16.31 -9.01 3.27
CA MET A 61 15.19 -8.68 4.17
C MET A 61 14.09 -7.88 3.44
N PHE A 62 14.46 -6.90 2.63
CA PHE A 62 13.49 -6.13 1.84
C PHE A 62 12.76 -6.99 0.81
N LYS A 63 13.46 -7.89 0.12
CA LYS A 63 12.85 -8.86 -0.80
C LYS A 63 11.91 -9.82 -0.09
N ALA A 64 12.25 -10.28 1.12
CA ALA A 64 11.36 -11.07 1.95
C ALA A 64 10.05 -10.31 2.26
N LEU A 65 10.12 -9.02 2.61
CA LEU A 65 8.92 -8.19 2.78
C LEU A 65 8.11 -8.03 1.49
N MET A 66 8.74 -7.98 0.31
CA MET A 66 8.00 -7.98 -0.96
C MET A 66 7.27 -9.30 -1.18
N LEU A 67 7.88 -10.44 -0.89
CA LEU A 67 7.18 -11.75 -0.92
C LEU A 67 6.01 -11.77 0.06
N GLN A 68 6.21 -11.24 1.27
CA GLN A 68 5.16 -11.14 2.27
C GLN A 68 3.90 -10.50 1.70
N GLN A 69 4.04 -9.36 1.02
CA GLN A 69 2.92 -8.63 0.47
C GLN A 69 2.38 -9.28 -0.81
N LEU A 70 3.24 -9.78 -1.69
CA LEU A 70 2.83 -10.42 -2.95
C LEU A 70 1.92 -11.63 -2.73
N TYR A 71 2.18 -12.39 -1.66
CA TYR A 71 1.48 -13.64 -1.33
C TYR A 71 0.57 -13.52 -0.11
N GLY A 72 0.49 -12.36 0.53
CA GLY A 72 -0.37 -12.12 1.69
C GLY A 72 0.01 -12.94 2.93
N LEU A 73 1.30 -13.24 3.14
CA LEU A 73 1.80 -14.10 4.22
C LEU A 73 2.03 -13.32 5.51
N SER A 74 1.79 -13.91 6.67
CA SER A 74 2.25 -13.40 7.97
C SER A 74 3.79 -13.49 8.10
N ASP A 75 4.36 -12.96 9.18
CA ASP A 75 5.82 -13.07 9.40
C ASP A 75 6.24 -14.55 9.59
N ALA A 76 5.43 -15.36 10.28
CA ALA A 76 5.69 -16.80 10.49
C ALA A 76 5.48 -17.63 9.21
N GLU A 77 4.39 -17.39 8.47
CA GLU A 77 4.17 -18.07 7.18
C GLU A 77 5.24 -17.68 6.15
N LEU A 78 5.81 -16.48 6.24
CA LEU A 78 6.91 -16.07 5.37
C LEU A 78 8.21 -16.82 5.72
N GLU A 79 8.52 -16.99 7.00
CA GLU A 79 9.64 -17.80 7.47
C GLU A 79 9.53 -19.23 6.94
N GLU A 80 8.40 -19.89 7.16
CA GLU A 80 8.12 -21.24 6.67
C GLU A 80 8.16 -21.31 5.14
N ALA A 81 7.54 -20.36 4.44
CA ALA A 81 7.54 -20.36 2.97
C ALA A 81 8.93 -20.11 2.37
N ILE A 82 9.79 -19.32 3.00
CA ILE A 82 11.19 -19.16 2.56
C ILE A 82 11.97 -20.44 2.86
N TYR A 83 11.73 -21.11 3.98
CA TYR A 83 12.37 -22.39 4.29
C TYR A 83 12.03 -23.47 3.26
N ASP A 84 10.74 -23.62 2.91
CA ASP A 84 10.27 -24.70 2.05
C ASP A 84 10.43 -24.42 0.54
N ARG A 85 10.24 -23.17 0.10
CA ARG A 85 10.13 -22.84 -1.33
C ARG A 85 11.45 -22.31 -1.89
N LEU A 86 12.06 -23.13 -2.73
CA LEU A 86 13.28 -22.77 -3.48
C LEU A 86 13.16 -21.46 -4.27
N SER A 87 11.99 -21.20 -4.86
CA SER A 87 11.74 -19.95 -5.59
C SER A 87 11.80 -18.71 -4.69
N PHE A 88 11.40 -18.83 -3.42
CA PHE A 88 11.46 -17.74 -2.45
C PHE A 88 12.89 -17.54 -1.95
N ARG A 89 13.64 -18.63 -1.67
CA ARG A 89 15.07 -18.56 -1.33
C ARG A 89 15.87 -17.87 -2.43
N ARG A 90 15.68 -18.31 -3.68
CA ARG A 90 16.32 -17.69 -4.86
C ARG A 90 15.94 -16.22 -5.01
N PHE A 91 14.67 -15.87 -4.81
CA PHE A 91 14.24 -14.47 -4.87
C PHE A 91 14.98 -13.61 -3.84
N CYS A 92 15.01 -14.07 -2.59
CA CYS A 92 15.70 -13.40 -1.48
C CYS A 92 17.23 -13.44 -1.58
N GLY A 93 17.80 -14.32 -2.41
CA GLY A 93 19.24 -14.54 -2.51
C GLY A 93 19.81 -15.26 -1.29
N ILE A 94 19.10 -16.27 -0.79
CA ILE A 94 19.52 -17.12 0.33
C ILE A 94 19.96 -18.46 -0.27
N GLY A 95 21.22 -18.86 -0.04
CA GLY A 95 21.75 -20.16 -0.47
C GLY A 95 21.05 -21.34 0.21
N LEU A 96 21.12 -22.53 -0.38
CA LEU A 96 20.46 -23.74 0.15
C LEU A 96 20.96 -24.16 1.55
N ASP A 97 22.24 -23.93 1.82
CA ASP A 97 22.97 -24.20 3.06
C ASP A 97 22.79 -23.10 4.11
N GLU A 98 22.22 -21.96 3.73
CA GLU A 98 22.06 -20.81 4.61
C GLU A 98 20.78 -20.83 5.44
N ALA A 99 20.90 -20.52 6.73
CA ALA A 99 19.73 -20.28 7.58
C ALA A 99 18.84 -19.15 7.05
N VAL A 100 17.52 -19.32 7.21
CA VAL A 100 16.49 -18.33 6.84
C VAL A 100 16.27 -17.32 7.98
N PRO A 101 15.88 -16.07 7.69
CA PRO A 101 15.50 -15.11 8.72
C PRO A 101 14.23 -15.57 9.45
N ASP A 102 14.30 -15.63 10.78
CA ASP A 102 13.10 -15.89 11.59
C ASP A 102 12.11 -14.70 11.57
N HIS A 103 10.86 -14.98 11.94
CA HIS A 103 9.79 -13.99 12.00
C HIS A 103 10.11 -12.79 12.92
N THR A 104 10.89 -12.99 13.99
CA THR A 104 11.28 -11.88 14.89
C THR A 104 12.28 -10.94 14.22
N THR A 105 13.16 -11.48 13.39
CA THR A 105 14.16 -10.75 12.61
C THR A 105 13.48 -9.93 11.52
N LEU A 106 12.49 -10.50 10.84
CA LEU A 106 11.63 -9.80 9.88
C LEU A 106 10.85 -8.66 10.55
N CYS A 107 10.26 -8.91 11.71
CA CYS A 107 9.55 -7.90 12.49
C CYS A 107 10.46 -6.73 12.91
N ARG A 108 11.65 -7.02 13.44
CA ARG A 108 12.65 -5.99 13.82
C ARG A 108 13.08 -5.16 12.62
N PHE A 109 13.38 -5.79 11.49
CA PHE A 109 13.75 -5.07 10.26
C PHE A 109 12.65 -4.12 9.79
N ARG A 110 11.40 -4.58 9.80
CA ARG A 110 10.23 -3.77 9.44
C ARG A 110 10.03 -2.59 10.39
N ASN A 111 10.20 -2.77 11.70
CA ASN A 111 10.11 -1.65 12.65
C ASN A 111 11.21 -0.60 12.38
N ARG A 112 12.45 -1.03 12.12
CA ARG A 112 13.56 -0.12 11.77
C ARG A 112 13.29 0.66 10.47
N LEU A 113 12.63 0.05 9.48
CA LEU A 113 12.20 0.73 8.25
C LEU A 113 11.21 1.88 8.54
N VAL A 114 10.27 1.65 9.47
CA VAL A 114 9.27 2.63 9.89
C VAL A 114 9.93 3.76 10.69
N GLU A 115 10.76 3.41 11.68
CA GLU A 115 11.48 4.36 12.52
C GLU A 115 12.36 5.32 11.70
N ARG A 116 13.08 4.80 10.71
CA ARG A 116 13.94 5.60 9.82
C ARG A 116 13.20 6.26 8.65
N LYS A 117 11.87 6.11 8.56
CA LYS A 117 11.02 6.69 7.49
C LYS A 117 11.54 6.43 6.07
N LEU A 118 12.05 5.21 5.82
CA LEU A 118 12.69 4.87 4.54
C LEU A 118 11.68 4.42 3.47
N LEU A 119 10.47 4.04 3.86
CA LEU A 119 9.46 3.49 2.93
C LEU A 119 9.03 4.46 1.84
N GLU A 120 8.90 5.75 2.15
CA GLU A 120 8.58 6.76 1.11
C GLU A 120 9.70 6.91 0.10
N LYS A 121 10.98 6.87 0.56
CA LYS A 121 12.15 6.90 -0.34
C LYS A 121 12.20 5.65 -1.23
N LEU A 122 11.88 4.48 -0.68
CA LEU A 122 11.82 3.22 -1.45
C LEU A 122 10.68 3.25 -2.47
N PHE A 123 9.50 3.77 -2.09
CA PHE A 123 8.39 3.92 -3.01
C PHE A 123 8.71 4.93 -4.13
N GLY A 124 9.33 6.07 -3.81
CA GLY A 124 9.79 7.04 -4.80
C GLY A 124 10.86 6.50 -5.74
N GLU A 125 11.77 5.67 -5.23
CA GLU A 125 12.75 4.96 -6.06
C GLU A 125 12.09 3.98 -7.03
N LEU A 126 11.06 3.24 -6.59
CA LEU A 126 10.28 2.39 -7.48
C LEU A 126 9.54 3.21 -8.55
N ASP A 127 8.89 4.30 -8.16
CA ASP A 127 8.19 5.21 -9.10
C ASP A 127 9.14 5.73 -10.18
N ARG A 128 10.33 6.18 -9.77
CA ARG A 128 11.39 6.64 -10.69
C ARG A 128 11.84 5.55 -11.65
N GLN A 129 11.95 4.30 -11.20
CA GLN A 129 12.31 3.18 -12.08
C GLN A 129 11.20 2.84 -13.09
N LEU A 130 9.94 2.87 -12.65
CA LEU A 130 8.77 2.65 -13.53
C LEU A 130 8.66 3.73 -14.60
N ASP A 131 8.94 4.98 -14.23
CA ASP A 131 8.94 6.12 -15.15
C ASP A 131 10.07 6.00 -16.18
N ALA A 132 11.28 5.69 -15.71
CA ALA A 132 12.43 5.46 -16.59
C ALA A 132 12.23 4.27 -17.54
N ALA A 133 11.35 3.32 -17.18
CA ALA A 133 10.93 2.22 -18.05
C ALA A 133 9.79 2.58 -19.02
N GLY A 134 9.28 3.82 -18.98
CA GLY A 134 8.21 4.31 -19.86
C GLY A 134 6.83 3.73 -19.53
N LEU A 135 6.64 3.14 -18.34
CA LEU A 135 5.40 2.45 -17.96
C LEU A 135 4.33 3.39 -17.40
N ILE A 136 4.72 4.59 -17.02
CA ILE A 136 3.83 5.62 -16.49
C ILE A 136 3.30 6.44 -17.66
N LEU A 137 2.00 6.35 -17.92
CA LEU A 137 1.40 6.94 -19.12
C LEU A 137 1.01 8.41 -18.96
N ARG A 138 0.72 8.87 -17.73
CA ARG A 138 0.33 10.27 -17.42
C ARG A 138 -0.95 10.73 -18.13
N ARG A 139 -1.72 9.81 -18.70
CA ARG A 139 -2.98 10.12 -19.40
C ARG A 139 -4.03 10.63 -18.44
N GLY A 140 -3.98 10.18 -17.20
CA GLY A 140 -4.84 10.63 -16.13
C GLY A 140 -4.50 9.97 -14.82
N THR A 141 -4.96 10.55 -13.72
CA THR A 141 -4.84 9.96 -12.40
C THR A 141 -6.24 9.68 -11.85
N MET A 142 -6.50 8.43 -11.50
CA MET A 142 -7.74 7.98 -10.90
C MET A 142 -7.58 7.97 -9.38
N LEU A 143 -8.35 8.82 -8.69
CA LEU A 143 -8.39 8.91 -7.24
C LEU A 143 -9.45 7.96 -6.71
N ASP A 144 -9.07 7.14 -5.73
CA ASP A 144 -10.01 6.30 -5.01
C ASP A 144 -9.48 5.94 -3.61
N ALA A 145 -10.38 5.53 -2.72
CA ALA A 145 -10.04 5.14 -1.37
C ALA A 145 -10.67 3.80 -1.02
N THR A 146 -9.93 3.02 -0.24
CA THR A 146 -10.43 1.77 0.32
C THR A 146 -10.26 1.74 1.82
N VAL A 147 -11.33 1.32 2.52
CA VAL A 147 -11.26 0.99 3.95
C VAL A 147 -10.58 -0.37 4.12
N ILE A 148 -9.65 -0.44 5.07
CA ILE A 148 -8.94 -1.64 5.52
C ILE A 148 -9.20 -1.77 7.02
N GLU A 149 -9.76 -2.90 7.42
CA GLU A 149 -10.16 -3.12 8.82
C GLU A 149 -8.94 -3.44 9.69
N THR A 150 -8.94 -3.04 10.96
CA THR A 150 -7.92 -3.48 11.93
C THR A 150 -8.43 -4.66 12.74
N GLN A 151 -7.52 -5.40 13.38
CA GLN A 151 -7.88 -6.45 14.35
C GLN A 151 -8.35 -5.89 15.71
N ALA A 152 -8.74 -4.63 15.76
CA ALA A 152 -9.29 -4.02 16.96
C ALA A 152 -10.65 -4.64 17.32
N ALA A 153 -10.95 -4.68 18.63
CA ALA A 153 -12.24 -5.11 19.13
C ALA A 153 -13.37 -4.31 18.48
N ARG A 154 -14.52 -4.98 18.23
CA ARG A 154 -15.67 -4.37 17.56
C ARG A 154 -16.12 -3.13 18.33
N PRO A 155 -16.39 -1.99 17.67
CA PRO A 155 -16.87 -0.81 18.36
C PRO A 155 -18.23 -1.08 19.05
N PRO A 156 -18.50 -0.45 20.20
CA PRO A 156 -19.78 -0.58 20.89
C PRO A 156 -20.94 -0.15 19.96
N ARG A 157 -22.11 -0.78 20.12
CA ARG A 157 -23.30 -0.41 19.34
C ARG A 157 -23.77 0.96 19.82
N ALA A 158 -24.26 1.79 18.90
CA ALA A 158 -24.84 3.11 19.19
C ALA A 158 -26.07 3.11 20.13
N GLN A 159 -26.45 1.96 20.71
CA GLN A 159 -27.53 1.83 21.69
C GLN A 159 -27.02 1.83 23.14
N ASP A 160 -25.71 1.68 23.37
CA ASP A 160 -25.16 1.55 24.73
C ASP A 160 -24.81 2.91 25.39
N THR A 161 -25.08 4.04 24.73
CA THR A 161 -24.82 5.39 25.28
C THR A 161 -26.05 6.06 25.90
N ASN A 162 -27.20 5.38 25.94
CA ASN A 162 -28.47 5.95 26.44
C ASN A 162 -28.88 5.42 27.82
N ASN A 163 -27.95 5.00 28.68
CA ASN A 163 -28.25 4.71 30.08
C ASN A 163 -27.44 5.62 31.01
N GLY A 164 -28.08 6.72 31.41
CA GLY A 164 -27.90 7.37 32.70
C GLY A 164 -26.75 8.37 32.85
N ALA A 165 -26.98 9.63 32.47
CA ALA A 165 -26.52 10.80 33.22
C ALA A 165 -27.23 12.05 32.69
N GLU A 166 -28.23 12.53 33.44
CA GLU A 166 -28.64 13.92 33.41
C GLU A 166 -27.44 14.79 33.85
N GLY A 167 -27.08 15.81 33.09
CA GLY A 167 -26.00 16.71 33.45
C GLY A 167 -25.38 17.41 32.25
N THR A 168 -25.72 18.69 32.15
CA THR A 168 -25.16 19.79 31.35
C THR A 168 -23.71 19.68 30.87
N GLU A 169 -23.54 20.14 29.62
CA GLU A 169 -22.37 20.81 29.03
C GLU A 169 -21.17 19.94 28.58
N ASP A 170 -20.56 20.39 27.47
CA ASP A 170 -19.42 19.82 26.71
C ASP A 170 -19.69 18.64 25.75
N LYS A 171 -20.28 18.98 24.59
CA LYS A 171 -20.13 18.20 23.35
C LYS A 171 -18.72 18.40 22.77
N GLU A 172 -17.70 17.93 23.47
CA GLU A 172 -16.45 17.60 22.79
C GLU A 172 -16.67 16.31 22.00
N ASP A 173 -16.31 16.31 20.72
CA ASP A 173 -16.29 15.13 19.85
C ASP A 173 -15.46 14.03 20.52
N LYS A 174 -16.11 13.16 21.33
CA LYS A 174 -15.50 11.93 21.84
C LYS A 174 -15.25 11.02 20.65
N VAL A 175 -14.11 11.21 20.00
CA VAL A 175 -13.52 10.26 19.06
C VAL A 175 -13.36 8.98 19.87
N GLN A 176 -14.28 8.04 19.67
CA GLN A 176 -14.21 6.73 20.30
C GLN A 176 -12.99 6.01 19.71
N THR A 177 -11.87 6.09 20.44
CA THR A 177 -10.61 5.46 20.09
C THR A 177 -10.66 3.99 20.47
N SER A 178 -10.06 3.12 19.66
CA SER A 178 -9.97 1.71 20.03
C SER A 178 -8.97 1.54 21.17
N ALA A 179 -9.34 0.83 22.23
CA ALA A 179 -8.43 0.49 23.33
C ALA A 179 -7.19 -0.31 22.87
N ARG A 180 -7.28 -1.02 21.73
CA ARG A 180 -6.18 -1.83 21.17
C ARG A 180 -5.38 -1.11 20.09
N ASP A 181 -5.98 -0.13 19.41
CA ASP A 181 -5.34 0.67 18.38
C ASP A 181 -5.84 2.11 18.43
N PRO A 182 -5.21 2.98 19.25
CA PRO A 182 -5.68 4.34 19.48
C PRO A 182 -5.78 5.19 18.20
N ASP A 183 -4.95 4.88 17.19
CA ASP A 183 -4.91 5.60 15.91
C ASP A 183 -5.98 5.10 14.92
N ALA A 184 -6.61 3.96 15.18
CA ALA A 184 -7.66 3.43 14.33
C ALA A 184 -8.99 4.12 14.63
N ALA A 185 -9.63 4.65 13.58
CA ALA A 185 -10.91 5.32 13.71
C ALA A 185 -12.08 4.43 13.26
N PHE A 186 -13.24 4.74 13.82
CA PHE A 186 -14.50 4.07 13.53
C PHE A 186 -15.02 4.45 12.12
N THR A 187 -15.46 3.45 11.36
CA THR A 187 -16.26 3.68 10.14
C THR A 187 -17.37 2.65 9.99
N ARG A 188 -18.47 3.05 9.36
CA ARG A 188 -19.54 2.14 8.97
C ARG A 188 -19.07 1.23 7.85
N ARG A 189 -19.37 -0.07 7.93
CA ARG A 189 -19.04 -1.02 6.86
C ARG A 189 -19.90 -0.72 5.62
N LYS A 190 -19.26 -0.63 4.46
CA LYS A 190 -19.97 -0.45 3.18
C LYS A 190 -20.53 -1.81 2.72
N GLY A 191 -21.85 -1.92 2.58
CA GLY A 191 -22.53 -3.13 2.08
C GLY A 191 -22.71 -4.27 3.09
N ARG A 192 -22.32 -4.08 4.37
CA ARG A 192 -22.58 -5.02 5.46
C ARG A 192 -23.10 -4.28 6.69
N GLN A 193 -23.93 -4.94 7.49
CA GLN A 193 -24.36 -4.36 8.76
C GLN A 193 -23.19 -4.26 9.75
N GLY A 194 -23.19 -3.18 10.53
CA GLY A 194 -22.19 -2.90 11.56
C GLY A 194 -21.10 -1.93 11.15
N SER A 195 -20.18 -1.73 12.08
CA SER A 195 -19.05 -0.82 12.00
C SER A 195 -17.78 -1.55 12.43
N SER A 196 -16.65 -1.04 11.98
CA SER A 196 -15.33 -1.57 12.28
C SER A 196 -14.35 -0.43 12.46
N TYR A 197 -13.36 -0.64 13.32
CA TYR A 197 -12.18 0.20 13.34
C TYR A 197 -11.30 -0.12 12.13
N GLY A 198 -10.65 0.91 11.60
CA GLY A 198 -9.78 0.72 10.46
C GLY A 198 -9.08 1.98 10.02
N TYR A 199 -8.39 1.81 8.90
CA TYR A 199 -7.72 2.88 8.17
C TYR A 199 -8.30 2.98 6.77
N LYS A 200 -8.14 4.13 6.13
CA LYS A 200 -8.39 4.32 4.71
C LYS A 200 -7.05 4.44 4.00
N ALA A 201 -6.87 3.64 2.96
CA ALA A 201 -5.81 3.83 1.98
C ALA A 201 -6.37 4.62 0.80
N HIS A 202 -5.93 5.85 0.65
CA HIS A 202 -6.22 6.71 -0.49
C HIS A 202 -5.11 6.55 -1.53
N VAL A 203 -5.47 6.31 -2.78
CA VAL A 203 -4.51 6.02 -3.84
C VAL A 203 -4.79 6.88 -5.07
N GLY A 204 -3.70 7.32 -5.71
CA GLY A 204 -3.70 7.87 -7.06
C GLY A 204 -3.15 6.82 -8.03
N VAL A 205 -3.97 6.39 -8.99
CA VAL A 205 -3.63 5.32 -9.95
C VAL A 205 -3.54 5.90 -11.36
N ASP A 206 -2.45 5.61 -12.08
CA ASP A 206 -2.24 6.05 -13.46
C ASP A 206 -3.24 5.36 -14.42
N GLU A 207 -3.98 6.17 -15.18
CA GLU A 207 -5.00 5.76 -16.14
C GLU A 207 -4.32 5.04 -17.33
N GLY A 208 -4.63 3.75 -17.46
CA GLY A 208 -4.13 2.88 -18.52
C GLY A 208 -3.10 1.86 -18.02
N SER A 209 -2.04 2.29 -17.33
CA SER A 209 -1.06 1.33 -16.76
C SER A 209 -1.63 0.60 -15.54
N GLY A 210 -2.45 1.31 -14.73
CA GLY A 210 -2.97 0.82 -13.46
C GLY A 210 -1.92 0.85 -12.33
N LEU A 211 -0.79 1.53 -12.53
CA LEU A 211 0.26 1.70 -11.51
C LEU A 211 -0.18 2.70 -10.45
N ILE A 212 0.14 2.41 -9.19
CA ILE A 212 -0.12 3.30 -8.06
C ILE A 212 1.01 4.34 -8.01
N ARG A 213 0.68 5.62 -8.17
CA ARG A 213 1.65 6.75 -8.15
C ARG A 213 1.77 7.44 -6.80
N ARG A 214 0.69 7.43 -6.02
CA ARG A 214 0.60 8.06 -4.69
C ARG A 214 -0.27 7.21 -3.78
N VAL A 215 0.12 7.15 -2.51
CA VAL A 215 -0.58 6.41 -1.46
C VAL A 215 -0.52 7.22 -0.18
N ILE A 216 -1.68 7.41 0.43
CA ILE A 216 -1.80 8.07 1.74
C ILE A 216 -2.72 7.23 2.60
N THR A 217 -2.27 6.93 3.81
CA THR A 217 -3.07 6.19 4.78
C THR A 217 -3.54 7.16 5.85
N THR A 218 -4.84 7.15 6.13
CA THR A 218 -5.45 7.94 7.19
C THR A 218 -6.29 7.04 8.10
N PRO A 219 -6.62 7.49 9.31
CA PRO A 219 -7.71 6.89 10.07
C PRO A 219 -9.01 6.89 9.24
N ALA A 220 -9.90 5.92 9.47
CA ALA A 220 -11.05 5.71 8.60
C ALA A 220 -12.14 6.80 8.66
N ASN A 221 -12.16 7.65 9.69
CA ASN A 221 -13.08 8.78 9.81
C ASN A 221 -12.72 9.96 8.89
N ILE A 222 -11.48 10.05 8.43
CA ILE A 222 -11.02 11.15 7.58
C ILE A 222 -11.74 11.12 6.23
N ASN A 223 -12.21 12.29 5.80
CA ASN A 223 -12.89 12.47 4.53
C ASN A 223 -11.88 12.43 3.37
N ASP A 224 -12.25 11.75 2.29
CA ASP A 224 -11.43 11.53 1.11
C ASP A 224 -11.06 12.84 0.40
N THR A 225 -11.82 13.92 0.62
CA THR A 225 -11.47 15.28 0.16
C THR A 225 -10.13 15.78 0.71
N VAL A 226 -9.76 15.40 1.94
CA VAL A 226 -8.59 15.95 2.66
C VAL A 226 -7.27 15.52 2.02
N PRO A 227 -6.97 14.21 1.81
CA PRO A 227 -5.71 13.79 1.19
C PRO A 227 -5.69 13.96 -0.33
N ALA A 228 -6.81 14.30 -0.96
CA ALA A 228 -6.99 14.26 -2.41
C ALA A 228 -5.92 15.04 -3.20
N ASP A 229 -5.54 16.24 -2.74
CA ASP A 229 -4.56 17.08 -3.44
C ASP A 229 -3.15 16.49 -3.40
N LEU A 230 -2.83 15.73 -2.35
CA LEU A 230 -1.55 15.05 -2.19
C LEU A 230 -1.45 13.76 -3.05
N LEU A 231 -2.57 13.28 -3.59
CA LEU A 231 -2.63 12.13 -4.48
C LEU A 231 -2.41 12.51 -5.95
N ILE A 232 -2.46 13.81 -6.27
CA ILE A 232 -2.32 14.38 -7.61
C ILE A 232 -0.84 14.73 -7.80
N VAL A 233 -0.20 14.20 -8.86
CA VAL A 233 1.23 14.42 -9.09
C VAL A 233 1.46 15.75 -9.80
N GLY A 234 0.56 16.13 -10.70
CA GLY A 234 0.61 17.34 -11.52
C GLY A 234 1.17 17.12 -12.92
N ASP A 235 1.66 15.92 -13.26
CA ASP A 235 2.14 15.56 -14.59
C ASP A 235 1.06 14.91 -15.47
N GLU A 236 -0.17 14.76 -14.95
CA GLU A 236 -1.27 14.09 -15.62
C GLU A 236 -2.17 15.02 -16.44
N THR A 237 -2.75 14.53 -17.54
CA THR A 237 -3.67 15.35 -18.37
C THR A 237 -5.07 15.49 -17.78
N ARG A 238 -5.47 14.59 -16.88
CA ARG A 238 -6.80 14.61 -16.23
C ARG A 238 -6.78 13.96 -14.86
N VAL A 239 -7.69 14.36 -13.98
CA VAL A 239 -7.93 13.70 -12.69
C VAL A 239 -9.35 13.15 -12.65
N LEU A 240 -9.51 11.87 -12.37
CA LEU A 240 -10.80 11.17 -12.29
C LEU A 240 -11.09 10.76 -10.86
N GLY A 241 -12.21 11.21 -10.28
CA GLY A 241 -12.56 10.91 -8.89
C GLY A 241 -14.06 10.79 -8.66
N ASP A 242 -14.44 10.14 -7.55
CA ASP A 242 -15.83 10.18 -7.06
C ASP A 242 -16.17 11.61 -6.61
N SER A 243 -17.45 11.87 -6.42
CA SER A 243 -18.00 13.10 -5.89
C SER A 243 -17.49 13.44 -4.49
N ALA A 244 -17.02 12.45 -3.72
CA ALA A 244 -16.31 12.66 -2.46
C ALA A 244 -14.98 13.43 -2.63
N TYR A 245 -14.40 13.46 -3.83
CA TYR A 245 -13.19 14.20 -4.15
C TYR A 245 -13.46 15.56 -4.77
N HIS A 246 -14.72 15.95 -4.98
CA HIS A 246 -15.05 17.21 -5.66
C HIS A 246 -15.11 18.39 -4.69
N THR A 247 -14.28 19.42 -4.93
CA THR A 247 -14.42 20.76 -4.34
C THR A 247 -14.28 21.84 -5.42
N HIS A 248 -14.89 23.01 -5.21
CA HIS A 248 -14.77 24.13 -6.15
C HIS A 248 -13.32 24.62 -6.28
N GLN A 249 -12.61 24.70 -5.15
CA GLN A 249 -11.20 25.06 -5.11
C GLN A 249 -10.34 24.08 -5.93
N ARG A 250 -10.55 22.77 -5.79
CA ARG A 250 -9.81 21.76 -6.56
C ARG A 250 -10.11 21.83 -8.06
N ALA A 251 -11.38 22.04 -8.41
CA ALA A 251 -11.75 22.21 -9.81
C ALA A 251 -11.09 23.45 -10.45
N ALA A 252 -10.96 24.55 -9.70
CA ALA A 252 -10.24 25.74 -10.14
C ALA A 252 -8.73 25.47 -10.28
N MET A 253 -8.11 24.87 -9.25
CA MET A 253 -6.68 24.53 -9.25
C MET A 253 -6.30 23.58 -10.41
N LEU A 254 -7.12 22.56 -10.69
CA LEU A 254 -6.91 21.67 -11.83
C LEU A 254 -7.00 22.43 -13.16
N LYS A 255 -7.96 23.34 -13.30
CA LYS A 255 -8.14 24.15 -14.50
C LYS A 255 -6.95 25.09 -14.72
N GLU A 256 -6.44 25.73 -13.67
CA GLU A 256 -5.26 26.60 -13.72
C GLU A 256 -4.01 25.85 -14.17
N ARG A 257 -3.86 24.58 -13.76
CA ARG A 257 -2.77 23.69 -14.17
C ARG A 257 -2.96 23.08 -15.56
N GLY A 258 -4.06 23.39 -16.26
CA GLY A 258 -4.37 22.78 -17.56
C GLY A 258 -4.80 21.31 -17.47
N ILE A 259 -5.13 20.81 -16.28
CA ILE A 259 -5.53 19.43 -16.03
C ILE A 259 -7.05 19.32 -16.11
N PHE A 260 -7.56 18.36 -16.89
CA PHE A 260 -9.00 18.16 -16.99
C PHE A 260 -9.60 17.63 -15.67
N CYS A 261 -10.57 18.38 -15.14
CA CYS A 261 -11.30 17.99 -13.92
C CYS A 261 -12.40 16.97 -14.23
N GLY A 262 -12.08 15.70 -14.05
CA GLY A 262 -13.00 14.55 -14.14
C GLY A 262 -13.57 14.11 -12.80
N LEU A 263 -13.84 15.05 -11.89
CA LEU A 263 -14.41 14.76 -10.57
C LEU A 263 -15.94 14.70 -10.67
N MET A 264 -16.54 13.60 -10.25
CA MET A 264 -18.00 13.40 -10.35
C MET A 264 -18.76 14.48 -9.56
N LYS A 265 -19.93 14.87 -10.07
CA LYS A 265 -20.79 15.86 -9.41
C LYS A 265 -21.80 15.16 -8.51
N ARG A 266 -22.06 15.72 -7.33
CA ARG A 266 -23.14 15.29 -6.43
C ARG A 266 -24.31 16.27 -6.46
N PRO A 267 -25.54 15.82 -6.17
CA PRO A 267 -26.64 16.73 -5.84
C PRO A 267 -26.29 17.59 -4.62
N ASN A 268 -26.93 18.75 -4.50
CA ASN A 268 -26.80 19.61 -3.33
C ASN A 268 -28.19 20.05 -2.83
N LYS A 269 -28.23 20.73 -1.68
CA LYS A 269 -29.49 21.16 -1.03
C LYS A 269 -30.38 21.99 -1.98
N HIS A 270 -29.78 22.79 -2.87
CA HIS A 270 -30.48 23.67 -3.79
C HIS A 270 -30.82 23.02 -5.15
N HIS A 271 -30.13 21.94 -5.49
CA HIS A 271 -30.31 21.14 -6.70
C HIS A 271 -30.28 19.65 -6.33
N PRO A 272 -31.42 19.12 -5.82
CA PRO A 272 -31.51 17.75 -5.32
C PRO A 272 -31.41 16.70 -6.43
N VAL A 273 -31.64 17.10 -7.70
CA VAL A 273 -31.54 16.22 -8.86
C VAL A 273 -30.41 16.68 -9.79
N LEU A 274 -29.52 15.76 -10.14
CA LEU A 274 -28.47 15.99 -11.12
C LEU A 274 -29.07 16.17 -12.53
N LYS A 275 -28.74 17.30 -13.18
CA LYS A 275 -29.06 17.56 -14.59
C LYS A 275 -28.59 16.40 -15.48
N ALA A 276 -29.30 16.14 -16.58
CA ALA A 276 -28.99 15.03 -17.50
C ALA A 276 -27.53 15.06 -18.00
N ALA A 277 -27.00 16.25 -18.31
CA ALA A 277 -25.60 16.42 -18.70
C ALA A 277 -24.61 15.97 -17.60
N ALA A 278 -24.87 16.31 -16.34
CA ALA A 278 -24.04 15.89 -15.20
C ALA A 278 -24.12 14.36 -14.97
N ARG A 279 -25.30 13.76 -15.17
CA ARG A 279 -25.46 12.29 -15.11
C ARG A 279 -24.66 11.58 -16.21
N ARG A 280 -24.69 12.09 -17.44
CA ARG A 280 -23.87 11.55 -18.55
C ARG A 280 -22.38 11.67 -18.27
N PHE A 281 -21.94 12.83 -17.76
CA PHE A 281 -20.57 13.06 -17.34
C PHE A 281 -20.12 12.07 -16.25
N ASN A 282 -20.90 11.93 -15.17
CA ASN A 282 -20.61 10.99 -14.09
C ASN A 282 -20.50 9.55 -14.61
N ARG A 283 -21.37 9.13 -15.55
CA ARG A 283 -21.31 7.80 -16.17
C ARG A 283 -20.03 7.59 -16.97
N ALA A 284 -19.59 8.59 -17.73
CA ALA A 284 -18.35 8.53 -18.49
C ALA A 284 -17.11 8.45 -17.58
N VAL A 285 -17.08 9.22 -16.49
CA VAL A 285 -16.01 9.18 -15.49
C VAL A 285 -16.00 7.82 -14.77
N ALA A 286 -17.16 7.33 -14.33
CA ALA A 286 -17.27 6.05 -13.62
C ALA A 286 -16.75 4.87 -14.47
N ARG A 287 -17.08 4.85 -15.77
CA ARG A 287 -16.59 3.79 -16.69
C ARG A 287 -15.06 3.75 -16.78
N ARG A 288 -14.39 4.89 -16.75
CA ARG A 288 -12.92 4.96 -16.78
C ARG A 288 -12.31 4.57 -15.42
N ARG A 289 -12.90 5.07 -14.32
CA ARG A 289 -12.45 4.78 -12.95
C ARG A 289 -12.61 3.32 -12.53
N ALA A 290 -13.50 2.57 -13.17
CA ALA A 290 -13.70 1.15 -12.88
C ALA A 290 -12.41 0.31 -12.92
N ALA A 291 -11.38 0.76 -13.67
CA ALA A 291 -10.07 0.14 -13.66
C ALA A 291 -9.41 0.10 -12.25
N VAL A 292 -9.64 1.11 -11.40
CA VAL A 292 -9.10 1.17 -10.03
C VAL A 292 -9.66 0.05 -9.15
N GLU A 293 -10.90 -0.38 -9.39
CA GLU A 293 -11.49 -1.48 -8.64
C GLU A 293 -10.69 -2.77 -8.80
N THR A 294 -10.06 -2.98 -9.97
CA THR A 294 -9.19 -4.13 -10.20
C THR A 294 -7.91 -4.05 -9.37
N THR A 295 -7.35 -2.85 -9.21
CA THR A 295 -6.20 -2.59 -8.33
C THR A 295 -6.54 -2.93 -6.87
N PHE A 296 -7.65 -2.39 -6.35
CA PHE A 296 -8.08 -2.71 -4.99
C PHE A 296 -8.48 -4.17 -4.80
N ALA A 297 -9.13 -4.78 -5.79
CA ALA A 297 -9.47 -6.19 -5.74
C ALA A 297 -8.21 -7.06 -5.66
N THR A 298 -7.12 -6.67 -6.32
CA THR A 298 -5.84 -7.38 -6.24
C THR A 298 -5.20 -7.20 -4.87
N LEU A 299 -5.11 -5.96 -4.38
CA LEU A 299 -4.57 -5.63 -3.05
C LEU A 299 -5.30 -6.40 -1.94
N LYS A 300 -6.64 -6.43 -1.98
CA LYS A 300 -7.45 -7.11 -0.96
C LYS A 300 -7.45 -8.64 -1.11
N ARG A 301 -7.77 -9.15 -2.29
CA ARG A 301 -8.05 -10.59 -2.48
C ARG A 301 -6.81 -11.43 -2.69
N ARG A 302 -5.77 -10.88 -3.33
CA ARG A 302 -4.55 -11.63 -3.65
C ARG A 302 -3.39 -11.33 -2.71
N MET A 303 -3.32 -10.10 -2.19
CA MET A 303 -2.20 -9.63 -1.37
C MET A 303 -2.57 -9.51 0.13
N GLY A 304 -3.80 -9.88 0.51
CA GLY A 304 -4.22 -9.92 1.91
C GLY A 304 -4.41 -8.56 2.57
N LEU A 305 -4.49 -7.45 1.82
CA LEU A 305 -4.70 -6.10 2.36
C LEU A 305 -6.18 -5.84 2.71
N SER A 306 -6.91 -6.87 3.17
CA SER A 306 -8.23 -6.72 3.78
C SER A 306 -8.14 -6.29 5.24
N HIS A 307 -7.03 -6.62 5.91
CA HIS A 307 -6.77 -6.28 7.30
C HIS A 307 -5.40 -5.65 7.51
N ILE A 308 -5.36 -4.62 8.35
CA ILE A 308 -4.12 -4.09 8.92
C ILE A 308 -3.71 -4.99 10.09
N ARG A 309 -2.49 -5.50 10.01
CA ARG A 309 -1.91 -6.46 10.97
C ARG A 309 -1.20 -5.79 12.13
N TYR A 310 -0.91 -4.50 12.00
CA TYR A 310 -0.03 -3.77 12.90
C TYR A 310 -0.78 -2.60 13.53
N ILE A 311 -0.44 -2.31 14.78
CA ILE A 311 -1.08 -1.25 15.56
C ILE A 311 -0.37 0.08 15.27
N GLY A 312 -1.16 1.16 15.19
CA GLY A 312 -0.67 2.52 14.98
C GLY A 312 -0.59 2.94 13.51
N LEU A 313 -0.83 4.22 13.25
CA LEU A 313 -0.93 4.81 11.91
C LEU A 313 0.37 4.65 11.13
N ALA A 314 1.52 4.79 11.78
CA ALA A 314 2.83 4.64 11.12
C ALA A 314 3.04 3.23 10.55
N LYS A 315 2.67 2.19 11.33
CA LYS A 315 2.81 0.79 10.91
C LYS A 315 1.71 0.38 9.91
N ALA A 316 0.49 0.92 10.06
CA ALA A 316 -0.57 0.76 9.07
C ALA A 316 -0.15 1.36 7.71
N SER A 317 0.38 2.59 7.72
CA SER A 317 0.91 3.28 6.54
C SER A 317 2.03 2.46 5.89
N ALA A 318 2.93 1.89 6.71
CA ALA A 318 4.00 1.03 6.23
C ALA A 318 3.49 -0.21 5.50
N GLN A 319 2.47 -0.90 6.05
CA GLN A 319 1.87 -2.07 5.40
C GLN A 319 1.24 -1.69 4.04
N VAL A 320 0.52 -0.58 3.98
CA VAL A 320 -0.12 -0.11 2.74
C VAL A 320 0.95 0.27 1.69
N LEU A 321 2.02 0.98 2.08
CA LEU A 321 3.11 1.33 1.18
C LEU A 321 3.87 0.10 0.66
N LEU A 322 4.18 -0.86 1.53
CA LEU A 322 4.80 -2.13 1.13
C LEU A 322 3.90 -2.89 0.15
N ALA A 323 2.59 -2.95 0.40
CA ALA A 323 1.62 -3.58 -0.50
C ALA A 323 1.53 -2.84 -1.84
N ALA A 324 1.55 -1.51 -1.86
CA ALA A 324 1.56 -0.74 -3.09
C ALA A 324 2.84 -0.96 -3.91
N MET A 325 4.02 -1.02 -3.27
CA MET A 325 5.28 -1.36 -3.94
C MET A 325 5.22 -2.76 -4.57
N ALA A 326 4.82 -3.76 -3.79
CA ALA A 326 4.67 -5.13 -4.27
C ALA A 326 3.65 -5.24 -5.42
N PHE A 327 2.54 -4.50 -5.35
CA PHE A 327 1.55 -4.44 -6.41
C PHE A 327 2.14 -3.86 -7.70
N ASN A 328 2.84 -2.72 -7.60
CA ASN A 328 3.49 -2.09 -8.74
C ASN A 328 4.57 -2.98 -9.35
N MET A 329 5.38 -3.65 -8.54
CA MET A 329 6.38 -4.63 -8.98
C MET A 329 5.73 -5.79 -9.76
N ARG A 330 4.63 -6.35 -9.24
CA ARG A 330 3.85 -7.39 -9.94
C ARG A 330 3.27 -6.86 -11.26
N ARG A 331 2.77 -5.62 -11.25
CA ARG A 331 2.19 -4.98 -12.43
C ARG A 331 3.25 -4.72 -13.49
N TRP A 332 4.45 -4.27 -13.09
CA TRP A 332 5.61 -4.10 -13.96
C TRP A 332 5.90 -5.39 -14.73
N VAL A 333 6.05 -6.54 -14.04
CA VAL A 333 6.26 -7.84 -14.71
C VAL A 333 5.17 -8.17 -15.73
N THR A 334 3.93 -7.71 -15.50
CA THR A 334 2.81 -7.95 -16.42
C THR A 334 2.82 -7.00 -17.62
N LEU A 335 3.28 -5.76 -17.43
CA LEU A 335 3.36 -4.74 -18.48
C LEU A 335 4.61 -4.90 -19.37
N SER A 336 5.64 -5.57 -18.86
CA SER A 336 6.89 -5.88 -19.58
C SER A 336 6.96 -7.32 -20.11
N ALA A 337 5.88 -8.09 -20.00
CA ALA A 337 5.77 -9.46 -20.53
C ALA A 337 5.24 -9.45 -21.96
#